data_AF-F0WMT9-F1
#
_entry.id   AF-F0WMT9-F1
#
_cell.length_a   1.000
_cell.length_b   1.000
_cell.length_c   1.000
_cell.angle_alpha   90.00
_cell.angle_beta   90.00
_cell.angle_gamma   90.00
#
_symmetry.space_group_name_H-M   'P 1'
#
loop_
_entity.id
_entity.type
_entity.pdbx_description
1 polymer ?
#
loop_
_entity_poly.entity_id
_entity_poly.type
_entity_poly.pdbx_seq_one_letter_code
_entity_poly.pdbx_strand_id
1 'polypeptide(L)'
;MNLAPPCDFVSISPNTVFSHHATETLTHIEIRNIPPNTTAHLQPLDARIICNFKSMMSKKEALYYADQSDEILSRFGEDEQETLERELETIGNVDVLVAMRWAQEAWASVICTTISNCWRHTGILDEELNELIEGVTKLCV
;
A
#
# COMPACT_ATOMS: atom_id res chain seq x y z
N MET A 1 3.33 -38.78 -19.79
CA MET A 1 3.89 -37.52 -19.25
C MET A 1 2.79 -36.49 -19.33
N ASN A 2 2.11 -36.23 -18.21
CA ASN A 2 1.09 -35.19 -18.16
C ASN A 2 1.81 -33.85 -17.99
N LEU A 3 1.87 -33.07 -19.07
CA LEU A 3 2.23 -31.66 -19.00
C LEU A 3 1.14 -30.99 -18.16
N ALA A 4 1.53 -30.43 -17.01
CA ALA A 4 0.64 -29.55 -16.26
C ALA A 4 0.21 -28.40 -17.19
N PRO A 5 -1.05 -27.93 -17.11
CA PRO A 5 -1.49 -26.80 -17.90
C PRO A 5 -0.59 -25.58 -17.61
N PRO A 6 -0.38 -24.69 -18.60
CA PRO A 6 0.39 -23.48 -18.39
C PRO A 6 -0.23 -22.71 -17.22
N CYS A 7 0.59 -22.34 -16.23
CA CYS A 7 0.16 -21.48 -15.14
C CYS A 7 -0.02 -20.07 -15.70
N ASP A 8 -1.20 -19.49 -15.51
CA ASP A 8 -1.50 -18.15 -16.02
C ASP A 8 -0.92 -17.05 -15.11
N PHE A 9 -0.72 -17.34 -13.81
CA PHE A 9 -0.22 -16.37 -12.83
C PHE A 9 0.69 -16.99 -11.77
N VAL A 10 1.74 -16.26 -11.37
CA VAL A 10 2.65 -16.60 -10.27
C VAL A 10 2.40 -15.65 -9.10
N SER A 11 2.19 -16.20 -7.90
CA SER A 11 2.04 -15.45 -6.65
C SER A 11 3.27 -15.65 -5.77
N ILE A 12 3.85 -14.55 -5.29
CA ILE A 12 5.06 -14.56 -4.45
C ILE A 12 4.63 -14.31 -3.00
N SER A 13 4.75 -15.33 -2.16
CA SER A 13 4.30 -15.29 -0.77
C SER A 13 5.48 -15.51 0.19
N PRO A 14 5.52 -14.82 1.34
CA PRO A 14 6.45 -15.16 2.40
C PRO A 14 6.03 -16.49 3.02
N ASN A 15 6.95 -17.44 3.11
CA ASN A 15 6.71 -18.75 3.75
C ASN A 15 6.70 -18.67 5.29
N THR A 16 6.64 -17.47 5.87
CA THR A 16 6.86 -17.24 7.31
C THR A 16 5.57 -17.06 8.11
N VAL A 17 4.39 -17.05 7.48
CA VAL A 17 3.10 -16.99 8.18
C VAL A 17 2.33 -18.29 7.94
N PHE A 18 1.96 -18.97 9.03
CA PHE A 18 1.28 -20.27 9.00
C PHE A 18 -0.04 -20.26 8.19
N SER A 19 -0.68 -19.10 8.06
CA SER A 19 -1.89 -18.92 7.24
C SER A 19 -1.64 -18.95 5.73
N HIS A 20 -0.39 -18.85 5.25
CA HIS A 20 -0.05 -18.99 3.83
C HIS A 20 0.17 -20.45 3.40
N HIS A 21 0.07 -21.41 4.32
CA HIS A 21 -0.01 -22.82 3.96
C HIS A 21 -1.40 -23.09 3.37
N ALA A 22 -1.55 -22.87 2.07
CA ALA A 22 -2.76 -23.24 1.36
C ALA A 22 -3.00 -24.75 1.54
N THR A 23 -4.01 -25.10 2.32
CA THR A 23 -4.52 -26.48 2.44
C THR A 23 -5.27 -26.93 1.18
N GLU A 24 -5.60 -25.99 0.29
CA GLU A 24 -6.32 -26.22 -0.96
C GLU A 24 -5.41 -25.96 -2.16
N THR A 25 -5.41 -26.90 -3.11
CA THR A 25 -4.68 -26.77 -4.38
C THR A 25 -5.34 -25.75 -5.29
N LEU A 26 -4.64 -24.66 -5.62
CA LEU A 26 -5.07 -23.69 -6.64
C LEU A 26 -4.79 -24.25 -8.04
N THR A 27 -5.74 -24.15 -8.98
CA THR A 27 -5.63 -24.76 -10.32
C THR A 27 -4.96 -23.88 -11.38
N HIS A 28 -4.87 -22.56 -11.14
CA HIS A 28 -4.36 -21.58 -12.12
C HIS A 28 -3.28 -20.64 -11.56
N ILE A 29 -2.88 -20.84 -10.30
CA ILE A 29 -1.92 -19.97 -9.61
C ILE A 29 -0.78 -20.85 -9.09
N GLU A 30 0.45 -20.55 -9.51
CA GLU A 30 1.64 -21.13 -8.91
C GLU A 30 2.07 -20.26 -7.72
N ILE A 31 2.08 -20.83 -6.52
CA ILE A 31 2.61 -20.16 -5.33
C ILE A 31 4.11 -20.42 -5.24
N ARG A 32 4.92 -19.35 -5.29
CA ARG A 32 6.37 -19.39 -5.09
C ARG A 32 6.70 -18.84 -3.72
N ASN A 33 7.26 -19.69 -2.88
CA ASN A 33 7.75 -19.34 -1.56
C ASN A 33 9.16 -18.75 -1.66
N ILE A 34 9.34 -17.56 -1.10
CA ILE A 34 10.67 -16.95 -0.98
C ILE A 34 11.45 -17.57 0.20
N PRO A 35 12.80 -17.58 0.15
CA PRO A 35 13.61 -18.01 1.27
C PRO A 35 13.37 -17.18 2.54
N PRO A 36 13.57 -17.74 3.74
CA PRO A 36 13.46 -16.99 4.99
C PRO A 36 14.34 -15.73 4.97
N ASN A 37 13.88 -14.65 5.62
CA ASN A 37 14.60 -13.37 5.75
C ASN A 37 14.92 -12.64 4.42
N THR A 38 14.25 -12.99 3.33
CA THR A 38 14.45 -12.32 2.03
C THR A 38 13.30 -11.40 1.62
N THR A 39 12.27 -11.24 2.46
CA THR A 39 11.06 -10.46 2.16
C THR A 39 11.37 -9.04 1.65
N ALA A 40 12.23 -8.29 2.34
CA ALA A 40 12.58 -6.93 1.92
C ALA A 40 13.30 -6.84 0.56
N HIS A 41 13.92 -7.94 0.12
CA HIS A 41 14.66 -8.02 -1.15
C HIS A 41 13.83 -8.60 -2.27
N LEU A 42 12.98 -9.60 -2.00
CA LEU A 42 12.26 -10.37 -3.02
C LEU A 42 10.77 -10.07 -3.07
N GLN A 43 10.19 -9.35 -2.11
CA GLN A 43 8.78 -8.96 -2.18
C GLN A 43 8.65 -7.50 -2.62
N PRO A 44 8.04 -7.23 -3.80
CA PRO A 44 7.85 -5.87 -4.29
C PRO A 44 7.07 -4.98 -3.31
N LEU A 45 6.13 -5.58 -2.56
CA LEU A 45 5.36 -4.88 -1.52
C LEU A 45 6.29 -4.30 -0.43
N ASP A 46 7.23 -5.10 0.05
CA ASP A 46 8.23 -4.72 1.05
C ASP A 46 9.42 -3.95 0.44
N ALA A 47 9.62 -4.05 -0.87
CA ALA A 47 10.58 -3.26 -1.64
C ALA A 47 10.15 -1.79 -1.84
N ARG A 48 9.35 -1.25 -0.91
CA ARG A 48 8.90 0.15 -0.71
C ARG A 48 7.49 0.52 -1.19
N ILE A 49 6.71 -0.37 -1.81
CA ILE A 49 5.30 -0.04 -2.12
C ILE A 49 4.52 0.26 -0.83
N ILE A 50 4.64 -0.60 0.20
CA ILE A 50 4.00 -0.37 1.51
C ILE A 50 4.50 0.93 2.14
N CYS A 51 5.79 1.23 2.03
CA CYS A 51 6.37 2.45 2.57
C CYS A 51 5.78 3.70 1.90
N ASN A 52 5.69 3.70 0.57
CA ASN A 52 5.09 4.81 -0.18
C ASN A 52 3.60 4.98 0.14
N PHE A 53 2.86 3.86 0.18
CA PHE A 53 1.45 3.86 0.58
C PHE A 53 1.25 4.47 1.98
N LYS A 54 2.04 4.04 2.98
CA LYS A 54 2.01 4.59 4.34
C LYS A 54 2.31 6.09 4.34
N SER A 55 3.28 6.54 3.53
CA SER A 55 3.55 7.98 3.39
C SER A 55 2.36 8.76 2.82
N MET A 56 1.66 8.21 1.82
CA MET A 56 0.45 8.85 1.28
C MET A 56 -0.68 8.86 2.31
N MET A 57 -0.85 7.78 3.07
CA MET A 57 -1.83 7.70 4.16
C MET A 57 -1.56 8.76 5.23
N SER A 58 -0.31 8.89 5.70
CA SER A 58 0.06 9.92 6.70
C SER A 58 -0.13 11.35 6.19
N LYS A 59 0.02 11.60 4.88
CA LYS A 59 -0.31 12.92 4.31
C LYS A 59 -1.80 13.23 4.40
N LYS A 60 -2.67 12.25 4.14
CA LYS A 60 -4.13 12.41 4.25
C LYS A 60 -4.54 12.68 5.69
N GLU A 61 -3.97 11.91 6.61
CA GLU A 61 -4.15 12.11 8.05
C GLU A 61 -3.72 13.51 8.51
N ALA A 62 -2.51 13.96 8.11
CA ALA A 62 -2.02 15.28 8.47
C ALA A 62 -2.89 16.43 7.93
N LEU A 63 -3.39 16.31 6.69
CA LEU A 63 -4.30 17.30 6.10
C LEU A 63 -5.62 17.35 6.88
N TYR A 64 -6.20 16.19 7.21
CA TYR A 64 -7.42 16.13 8.00
C TYR A 64 -7.26 16.79 9.37
N TYR A 65 -6.17 16.51 10.08
CA TYR A 65 -5.93 17.14 11.38
C TYR A 65 -5.77 18.66 11.27
N ALA A 66 -5.10 19.15 10.22
CA ALA A 66 -4.95 20.57 9.98
C ALA A 66 -6.31 21.23 9.68
N ASP A 67 -7.09 20.67 8.75
CA ASP A 67 -8.40 21.20 8.37
C ASP A 67 -9.37 21.23 9.56
N GLN A 68 -9.44 20.16 10.35
CA GLN A 68 -10.29 20.09 11.55
C GLN A 68 -9.83 21.07 12.63
N SER A 69 -8.51 21.22 12.82
CA SER A 69 -7.97 22.18 13.80
C SER A 69 -8.30 23.62 13.40
N ASP A 70 -8.15 23.96 12.12
CA ASP A 70 -8.47 25.28 11.60
C ASP A 70 -9.98 25.58 11.73
N GLU A 71 -10.85 24.60 11.45
CA GLU A 71 -12.30 24.74 11.63
C GLU A 71 -12.66 25.00 13.09
N ILE A 72 -12.10 24.21 14.02
CA ILE A 72 -12.33 24.38 15.46
C ILE A 72 -11.83 25.76 15.90
N LEU A 73 -10.58 26.14 15.58
CA LEU A 73 -10.03 27.44 15.94
C LEU A 73 -10.86 28.62 15.42
N SER A 74 -11.51 28.46 14.26
CA SER A 74 -12.38 29.51 13.70
C SER A 74 -13.69 29.74 14.49
N ARG A 75 -14.11 28.76 15.31
CA ARG A 75 -15.37 28.79 16.07
C ARG A 75 -15.21 29.37 17.48
N PHE A 76 -14.00 29.43 18.03
CA PHE A 76 -13.73 29.80 19.42
C PHE A 76 -13.03 31.16 19.55
N GLY A 77 -13.40 31.92 20.59
CA GLY A 77 -12.71 33.15 21.01
C GLY A 77 -11.66 32.91 22.10
N GLU A 78 -10.88 33.93 22.45
CA GLU A 78 -9.76 33.85 23.42
C GLU A 78 -10.19 33.37 24.83
N ASP A 79 -11.46 33.53 25.20
CA ASP A 79 -11.99 33.21 26.54
C ASP A 79 -12.53 31.77 26.68
N GLU A 80 -12.53 30.95 25.63
CA GLU A 80 -13.16 29.61 25.61
C GLU A 80 -12.16 28.44 25.60
N GLN A 81 -10.98 28.64 26.20
CA GLN A 81 -9.83 27.73 26.17
C GLN A 81 -10.14 26.27 26.59
N GLU A 82 -10.90 26.06 27.67
CA GLU A 82 -11.20 24.71 28.17
C GLU A 82 -12.11 23.91 27.20
N THR A 83 -12.98 24.61 26.47
CA THR A 83 -13.86 23.98 25.47
C THR A 83 -13.08 23.68 24.19
N LEU A 84 -12.19 24.59 23.79
CA LEU A 84 -11.28 24.41 22.66
C LEU A 84 -10.40 23.16 22.83
N GLU A 85 -9.78 22.99 23.99
CA GLU A 85 -8.93 21.83 24.30
C GLU A 85 -9.71 20.51 24.19
N ARG A 86 -10.94 20.47 24.73
CA ARG A 86 -11.81 19.29 24.61
C ARG A 86 -12.19 18.99 23.16
N GLU A 87 -12.49 19.99 22.33
CA GLU A 87 -12.81 19.76 20.91
C GLU A 87 -11.57 19.27 20.14
N LEU A 88 -10.38 19.82 20.39
CA LEU A 88 -9.13 19.37 19.76
C LEU A 88 -8.80 17.90 20.10
N GLU A 89 -9.05 17.46 21.34
CA GLU A 89 -8.89 16.05 21.72
C GLU A 89 -9.80 15.10 20.94
N THR A 90 -10.97 15.56 20.49
CA THR A 90 -11.91 14.70 19.74
C THR A 90 -11.47 14.43 18.31
N ILE A 91 -10.58 15.22 17.72
CA ILE A 91 -10.13 15.04 16.33
C ILE A 91 -9.43 13.68 16.14
N GLY A 92 -8.77 13.17 17.19
CA GLY A 92 -8.11 11.86 17.17
C GLY A 92 -9.08 10.68 17.02
N ASN A 93 -10.38 10.87 17.21
CA ASN A 93 -11.41 9.85 17.04
C ASN A 93 -11.84 9.72 15.58
N VAL A 94 -10.93 9.23 14.74
CA VAL A 94 -11.18 9.02 13.32
C VAL A 94 -12.03 7.76 13.12
N ASP A 95 -13.17 7.91 12.43
CA ASP A 95 -14.03 6.78 12.07
C ASP A 95 -13.36 5.85 11.04
N VAL A 96 -13.64 4.55 11.13
CA VAL A 96 -13.06 3.54 10.23
C VAL A 96 -13.40 3.81 8.77
N LEU A 97 -14.60 4.33 8.45
CA LEU A 97 -14.98 4.69 7.09
C LEU A 97 -14.10 5.81 6.54
N VAL A 98 -13.74 6.79 7.37
CA VAL A 98 -12.83 7.88 7.01
C VAL A 98 -11.44 7.31 6.70
N ALA A 99 -10.92 6.44 7.58
CA ALA A 99 -9.64 5.76 7.36
C ALA A 99 -9.65 4.90 6.08
N MET A 100 -10.75 4.19 5.78
CA MET A 100 -10.88 3.40 4.54
C MET A 100 -10.85 4.29 3.29
N ARG A 101 -11.48 5.46 3.32
CA ARG A 101 -11.44 6.43 2.22
C ARG A 101 -10.02 6.97 2.01
N TRP A 102 -9.31 7.29 3.09
CA TRP A 102 -7.91 7.69 3.01
C TRP A 102 -7.05 6.59 2.40
N ALA A 103 -7.26 5.33 2.79
CA ALA A 103 -6.53 4.21 2.22
C ALA A 103 -6.80 4.08 0.71
N GLN A 104 -8.05 4.24 0.27
CA GLN A 104 -8.39 4.23 -1.16
C GLN A 104 -7.68 5.35 -1.93
N GLU A 105 -7.72 6.59 -1.42
CA GLU A 105 -7.08 7.75 -2.05
C GLU A 105 -5.54 7.66 -2.01
N ALA A 106 -4.99 7.17 -0.90
CA ALA A 106 -3.56 6.96 -0.73
C ALA A 106 -3.04 5.92 -1.72
N TRP A 107 -3.78 4.82 -1.92
CA TRP A 107 -3.46 3.81 -2.92
C TRP A 107 -3.53 4.38 -4.34
N ALA A 108 -4.57 5.14 -4.66
CA ALA A 108 -4.69 5.81 -5.97
C ALA A 108 -3.55 6.83 -6.22
N SER A 109 -2.93 7.34 -5.16
CA SER A 109 -1.78 8.25 -5.24
C SER A 109 -0.43 7.53 -5.40
N VAL A 110 -0.39 6.20 -5.26
CA VAL A 110 0.81 5.40 -5.56
C VAL A 110 0.98 5.30 -7.07
N ILE A 111 1.94 6.04 -7.61
CA ILE A 111 2.19 6.08 -9.05
C ILE A 111 2.76 4.76 -9.59
N CYS A 112 2.38 4.41 -10.81
CA CYS A 112 2.81 3.16 -11.46
C CYS A 112 4.34 3.04 -11.53
N THR A 113 5.06 4.14 -11.76
CA THR A 113 6.54 4.12 -11.80
C THR A 113 7.16 3.72 -10.46
N THR A 114 6.55 4.06 -9.32
CA THR A 114 6.99 3.58 -8.01
C THR A 114 6.83 2.07 -7.94
N ILE A 115 5.68 1.54 -8.35
CA ILE A 115 5.40 0.09 -8.36
C ILE A 115 6.42 -0.62 -9.26
N SER A 116 6.58 -0.18 -10.51
CA SER A 116 7.53 -0.76 -11.47
C SER A 116 8.97 -0.74 -10.96
N ASN A 117 9.40 0.37 -10.35
CA ASN A 117 10.73 0.45 -9.74
C ASN A 117 10.92 -0.53 -8.58
N CYS A 118 9.88 -0.77 -7.76
CA CYS A 118 9.94 -1.74 -6.68
C CYS A 118 10.08 -3.18 -7.24
N TRP A 119 9.32 -3.51 -8.28
CA TRP A 119 9.45 -4.81 -8.97
C TRP A 119 10.81 -5.00 -9.65
N ARG A 120 11.36 -3.95 -10.25
CA ARG A 120 12.71 -4.00 -10.83
C ARG A 120 13.76 -4.17 -9.75
N HIS A 121 13.59 -3.54 -8.60
CA HIS A 121 14.52 -3.64 -7.47
C HIS A 121 14.63 -5.07 -6.92
N THR A 122 13.55 -5.85 -6.97
CA THR A 122 13.59 -7.26 -6.52
C THR A 122 14.31 -8.20 -7.49
N GLY A 123 14.57 -7.76 -8.72
CA GLY A 123 15.20 -8.58 -9.76
C GLY A 123 14.32 -9.74 -10.25
N ILE A 124 13.02 -9.70 -9.97
CA ILE A 124 12.06 -10.74 -10.41
C ILE A 124 11.71 -10.58 -11.88
N LEU A 125 11.61 -9.34 -12.35
CA LEU A 125 11.29 -9.03 -13.74
C LEU A 125 12.55 -9.13 -14.59
N ASP A 126 12.48 -9.83 -15.72
CA ASP A 126 13.52 -9.82 -16.74
C ASP A 126 13.54 -8.50 -17.53
N GLU A 127 14.58 -8.31 -18.35
CA GLU A 127 14.80 -7.05 -19.08
C GLU A 127 13.67 -6.76 -20.08
N GLU A 128 13.14 -7.79 -20.75
CA GLU A 128 12.07 -7.67 -21.73
C GLU A 128 10.75 -7.20 -21.08
N LEU A 129 10.41 -7.75 -19.91
CA LEU A 129 9.23 -7.34 -19.14
C LEU A 129 9.41 -5.94 -18.53
N ASN A 130 10.63 -5.56 -18.13
CA ASN A 130 10.92 -4.21 -17.68
C ASN A 130 10.72 -3.18 -18.81
N GLU A 131 11.22 -3.44 -20.02
CA GLU A 131 11.03 -2.58 -21.20
C GLU A 131 9.55 -2.42 -21.56
N LEU A 132 8.77 -3.51 -21.49
CA LEU A 132 7.32 -3.46 -21.73
C LEU A 132 6.61 -2.58 -20.69
N ILE A 133 6.93 -2.76 -19.40
CA ILE A 133 6.33 -1.97 -18.32
C ILE A 133 6.70 -0.49 -18.44
N GLU A 134 7.94 -0.17 -18.83
CA GLU A 134 8.32 1.21 -19.14
C GLU A 134 7.51 1.80 -20.31
N GLY A 135 7.26 1.01 -21.35
CA GLY A 135 6.40 1.42 -22.46
C GLY A 135 4.98 1.73 -22.01
N VAL A 136 4.37 0.87 -21.20
CA VAL A 136 3.00 1.04 -20.69
C VAL A 136 2.91 2.23 -19.72
N THR A 137 3.87 2.37 -18.80
CA THR A 137 3.87 3.49 -17.84
C THR A 137 4.01 4.85 -18.52
N LYS A 138 4.70 4.94 -19.67
CA LYS A 138 4.75 6.15 -20.49
C LYS A 138 3.44 6.49 -21.20
N LEU A 139 2.54 5.52 -21.36
CA LEU A 139 1.20 5.70 -21.98
C LEU A 139 0.11 6.04 -20.95
N CYS A 140 0.39 5.87 -19.66
CA CYS A 140 -0.53 6.17 -18.56
C CYS A 140 -0.34 7.59 -17.97
N VAL A 141 0.36 8.48 -18.69
CA VAL A 141 0.51 9.92 -18.40
C VAL A 141 -0.33 10.71 -19.41
#